data_AF-A0AAV0J9R7-F1
#
_entry.id   AF-A0AAV0J9R7-F1
#
_cell.length_a   1.000
_cell.length_b   1.000
_cell.length_c   1.000
_cell.angle_alpha   90.00
_cell.angle_beta   90.00
_cell.angle_gamma   90.00
#
_symmetry.space_group_name_H-M   'P 1'
#
loop_
_entity.id
_entity.type
_entity.pdbx_description
1 polymer ?
#
loop_
_entity_poly.entity_id
_entity_poly.type
_entity_poly.pdbx_seq_one_letter_code
_entity_poly.pdbx_strand_id
1 'polypeptide(L)'
;MDDKLAAAIAAAPAKVLTEIVKLAQRQGRKGTKGSWKEFLNVYDKKFGSSLSDPGKRPKDALASFLQTFSGEDDSKFVDNVLKSHSSREVLLQIAKEASDDVSPEQRLVHLTLEHPLFMAKYVFPSYEKQDWVVTKPCKMSKLVKSDEMLALDCEMVLCEDGTDALVRVCVVDRDLQVKLHEKVNPYKPVADYRAEITGIHPGDLDNVTCSLRDIQKSLKKLLSKGSILVGHGLHNDLLALKLDHARIIDTSLIYKNSVGRVPSLSNLCESILGYKLREEGAPHNCLDDARTAMKIVLAKLKHGVDKETPLLVPDDELARLLVHKIPSAVPTEELRRVFPANFTIELKPLKKGQGKHYSVLAIFKKLREAHEAFQKVDGSIEKADWDQ
;
A
#
# COMPACT_ATOMS: atom_id res chain seq x y z
N MET A 1 -4.29 -17.82 -24.64
CA MET A 1 -5.13 -17.96 -23.44
C MET A 1 -5.92 -19.25 -23.55
N ASP A 2 -5.95 -20.06 -22.48
CA ASP A 2 -6.76 -21.28 -22.47
C ASP A 2 -8.25 -20.96 -22.22
N ASP A 3 -9.14 -21.89 -22.61
CA ASP A 3 -10.60 -21.71 -22.49
C ASP A 3 -11.05 -21.55 -21.04
N LYS A 4 -10.30 -22.13 -20.08
CA LYS A 4 -10.62 -22.08 -18.66
C LYS A 4 -10.42 -20.68 -18.10
N LEU A 5 -9.32 -20.02 -18.45
CA LEU A 5 -9.02 -18.65 -18.05
C LEU A 5 -9.97 -17.67 -18.74
N ALA A 6 -10.29 -17.89 -20.01
CA ALA A 6 -11.28 -17.08 -20.72
C ALA A 6 -12.67 -17.14 -20.04
N ALA A 7 -13.11 -18.34 -19.63
CA ALA A 7 -14.33 -18.53 -18.87
C ALA A 7 -14.27 -17.87 -17.48
N ALA A 8 -13.13 -17.96 -16.79
CA ALA A 8 -12.93 -17.30 -15.49
C ALA A 8 -13.03 -15.77 -15.60
N ILE A 9 -12.44 -15.17 -16.64
CA ILE A 9 -12.56 -13.73 -16.93
C ILE A 9 -14.02 -13.34 -17.18
N ALA A 10 -14.76 -14.13 -17.98
CA ALA A 10 -16.16 -13.86 -18.27
C ALA A 10 -17.05 -13.92 -17.02
N ALA A 11 -16.77 -14.87 -16.11
CA ALA A 11 -17.50 -15.04 -14.86
C ALA A 11 -17.18 -13.96 -13.82
N ALA A 12 -15.96 -13.41 -13.82
CA ALA A 12 -15.49 -12.49 -12.78
C ALA A 12 -16.35 -11.21 -12.62
N PRO A 13 -16.50 -10.67 -11.40
CA PRO A 13 -17.19 -9.40 -11.18
C PRO A 13 -16.53 -8.21 -11.89
N ALA A 14 -17.31 -7.22 -12.31
CA ALA A 14 -16.78 -6.03 -13.00
C ALA A 14 -15.68 -5.31 -12.20
N LYS A 15 -15.83 -5.23 -10.87
CA LYS A 15 -14.83 -4.64 -9.97
C LYS A 15 -13.48 -5.36 -10.06
N VAL A 16 -13.48 -6.70 -10.14
CA VAL A 16 -12.25 -7.50 -10.27
C VAL A 16 -11.60 -7.25 -11.62
N LEU A 17 -12.38 -7.25 -12.70
CA LEU A 17 -11.85 -6.98 -14.04
C LEU A 17 -11.25 -5.57 -14.15
N THR A 18 -11.91 -4.55 -13.58
CA THR A 18 -11.41 -3.18 -13.51
C THR A 18 -10.03 -3.12 -12.88
N GLU A 19 -9.82 -3.83 -11.77
CA GLU A 19 -8.54 -3.85 -11.07
C GLU A 19 -7.45 -4.58 -11.87
N ILE A 20 -7.76 -5.70 -12.51
CA ILE A 20 -6.81 -6.40 -13.40
C ILE A 20 -6.36 -5.45 -14.52
N VAL A 21 -7.28 -4.70 -15.14
CA VAL A 21 -6.94 -3.75 -16.19
C VAL A 21 -6.07 -2.59 -15.66
N LYS A 22 -6.40 -2.02 -14.49
CA LYS A 22 -5.58 -0.98 -13.86
C LYS A 22 -4.17 -1.49 -13.54
N LEU A 23 -4.02 -2.72 -13.05
CA LEU A 23 -2.73 -3.35 -12.79
C LEU A 23 -1.94 -3.56 -14.09
N ALA A 24 -2.59 -4.07 -15.13
CA ALA A 24 -1.97 -4.22 -16.44
C ALA A 24 -1.44 -2.89 -16.99
N GLN A 25 -2.21 -1.81 -16.84
CA GLN A 25 -1.77 -0.47 -17.23
C GLN A 25 -0.56 0.02 -16.43
N ARG A 26 -0.56 -0.18 -15.11
CA ARG A 26 0.56 0.19 -14.22
C ARG A 26 1.84 -0.56 -14.60
N GLN A 27 1.72 -1.83 -14.97
CA GLN A 27 2.83 -2.67 -15.41
C GLN A 27 3.19 -2.47 -16.90
N GLY A 28 2.50 -1.59 -17.61
CA GLY A 28 2.76 -1.34 -19.03
C GLY A 28 2.46 -2.53 -19.95
N ARG A 29 1.65 -3.50 -19.50
CA ARG A 29 1.31 -4.71 -20.25
C ARG A 29 0.47 -4.39 -21.48
N LYS A 30 0.71 -5.14 -22.56
CA LYS A 30 0.04 -4.97 -23.86
C LYS A 30 -0.40 -6.33 -24.38
N GLY A 31 -1.64 -6.42 -24.83
CA GLY A 31 -2.14 -7.61 -25.51
C GLY A 31 -1.91 -7.54 -27.02
N THR A 32 -2.51 -8.48 -27.72
CA THR A 32 -2.51 -8.53 -29.20
C THR A 32 -3.15 -7.30 -29.86
N LYS A 33 -3.94 -6.53 -29.11
CA LYS A 33 -4.53 -5.25 -29.55
C LYS A 33 -3.84 -4.03 -28.91
N GLY A 34 -2.62 -4.21 -28.40
CA GLY A 34 -1.84 -3.16 -27.76
C GLY A 34 -2.19 -2.94 -26.28
N SER A 35 -1.82 -1.78 -25.78
CA SER A 35 -2.19 -1.25 -24.46
C SER A 35 -3.69 -0.99 -24.37
N TRP A 36 -4.20 -0.81 -23.15
CA TRP A 36 -5.60 -0.49 -22.90
C TRP A 36 -6.13 0.69 -23.72
N LYS A 37 -5.35 1.76 -23.88
CA LYS A 37 -5.75 2.93 -24.67
C LYS A 37 -5.79 2.63 -26.16
N GLU A 38 -4.83 1.86 -26.67
CA GLU A 38 -4.78 1.41 -28.07
C GLU A 38 -5.96 0.49 -28.39
N PHE A 39 -6.26 -0.46 -27.49
CA PHE A 39 -7.44 -1.31 -27.57
C PHE A 39 -8.74 -0.50 -27.62
N LEU A 40 -8.93 0.47 -26.70
CA LEU A 40 -10.14 1.27 -26.64
C LEU A 40 -10.40 2.08 -27.92
N ASN A 41 -9.35 2.60 -28.57
CA ASN A 41 -9.50 3.34 -29.83
C ASN A 41 -10.06 2.47 -30.97
N VAL A 42 -9.81 1.16 -30.93
CA VAL A 42 -10.31 0.20 -31.93
C VAL A 42 -11.67 -0.38 -31.51
N TYR A 43 -11.84 -0.66 -30.22
CA TYR A 43 -13.01 -1.34 -29.67
C TYR A 43 -14.23 -0.41 -29.54
N ASP A 44 -14.03 0.83 -29.09
CA ASP A 44 -15.10 1.82 -28.89
C ASP A 44 -14.83 3.06 -29.73
N LYS A 45 -15.43 3.12 -30.92
CA LYS A 45 -15.30 4.27 -31.84
C LYS A 45 -15.99 5.54 -31.34
N LYS A 46 -16.89 5.45 -30.35
CA LYS A 46 -17.66 6.59 -29.84
C LYS A 46 -16.84 7.40 -28.84
N PHE A 47 -16.26 6.73 -27.84
CA PHE A 47 -15.46 7.41 -26.81
C PHE A 47 -13.96 7.14 -26.96
N GLY A 48 -13.55 5.97 -27.43
CA GLY A 48 -12.14 5.61 -27.62
C GLY A 48 -11.29 5.83 -26.36
N SER A 49 -10.03 6.21 -26.52
CA SER A 49 -9.13 6.49 -25.40
C SER A 49 -9.46 7.75 -24.59
N SER A 50 -10.43 8.58 -25.00
CA SER A 50 -10.83 9.79 -24.26
C SER A 50 -11.46 9.47 -22.89
N LEU A 51 -12.10 8.31 -22.77
CA LEU A 51 -12.60 7.75 -21.50
C LEU A 51 -11.75 6.53 -21.12
N SER A 52 -10.49 6.73 -20.74
CA SER A 52 -9.57 5.59 -20.50
C SER A 52 -9.67 4.98 -19.10
N ASP A 53 -10.47 5.52 -18.20
CA ASP A 53 -10.63 4.99 -16.85
C ASP A 53 -11.35 3.63 -16.88
N PRO A 54 -10.70 2.51 -16.49
CA PRO A 54 -11.34 1.20 -16.47
C PRO A 54 -12.59 1.15 -15.58
N GLY A 55 -12.64 1.95 -14.51
CA GLY A 55 -13.80 2.01 -13.61
C GLY A 55 -15.05 2.61 -14.25
N LYS A 56 -14.90 3.32 -15.37
CA LYS A 56 -16.00 3.91 -16.15
C LYS A 56 -16.36 3.08 -17.39
N ARG A 57 -15.77 1.90 -17.54
CA ARG A 57 -16.03 1.01 -18.69
C ARG A 57 -16.93 -0.16 -18.32
N PRO A 58 -17.77 -0.62 -19.26
CA PRO A 58 -18.62 -1.76 -19.01
C PRO A 58 -17.81 -3.06 -18.91
N LYS A 59 -18.37 -4.06 -18.23
CA LYS A 59 -17.70 -5.33 -17.90
C LYS A 59 -17.20 -6.07 -19.14
N ASP A 60 -17.97 -6.04 -20.22
CA ASP A 60 -17.67 -6.65 -21.51
C ASP A 60 -16.41 -6.06 -22.16
N ALA A 61 -16.23 -4.74 -22.11
CA ALA A 61 -15.03 -4.08 -22.63
C ALA A 61 -13.77 -4.48 -21.83
N LEU A 62 -13.89 -4.58 -20.50
CA LEU A 62 -12.81 -5.03 -19.62
C LEU A 62 -12.43 -6.48 -19.91
N ALA A 63 -13.43 -7.38 -19.97
CA ALA A 63 -13.22 -8.79 -20.29
C ALA A 63 -12.59 -8.97 -21.68
N SER A 64 -13.10 -8.24 -22.67
CA SER A 64 -12.61 -8.28 -24.05
C SER A 64 -11.13 -7.88 -24.14
N PHE A 65 -10.72 -6.84 -23.42
CA PHE A 65 -9.31 -6.44 -23.38
C PHE A 65 -8.42 -7.50 -22.74
N LEU A 66 -8.83 -8.07 -21.60
CA LEU A 66 -8.03 -9.11 -20.93
C LEU A 66 -7.90 -10.37 -21.77
N GLN A 67 -8.93 -10.72 -22.55
CA GLN A 67 -8.87 -11.83 -23.52
C GLN A 67 -7.89 -11.56 -24.68
N THR A 68 -7.43 -10.32 -24.88
CA THR A 68 -6.38 -10.03 -25.89
C THR A 68 -4.98 -10.48 -25.46
N PHE A 69 -4.80 -10.84 -24.18
CA PHE A 69 -3.55 -11.39 -23.67
C PHE A 69 -3.36 -12.84 -24.11
N SER A 70 -2.42 -13.04 -25.04
CA SER A 70 -2.15 -14.36 -25.62
C SER A 70 -0.86 -15.01 -25.09
N GLY A 71 0.06 -14.22 -24.51
CA GLY A 71 1.33 -14.71 -23.97
C GLY A 71 1.15 -15.57 -22.72
N GLU A 72 2.10 -16.49 -22.49
CA GLU A 72 2.12 -17.34 -21.29
C GLU A 72 2.22 -16.48 -20.01
N ASP A 73 3.08 -15.47 -20.03
CA ASP A 73 3.29 -14.56 -18.90
C ASP A 73 2.06 -13.70 -18.60
N ASP A 74 1.37 -13.21 -19.65
CA ASP A 74 0.14 -12.43 -19.45
C ASP A 74 -1.03 -13.30 -18.99
N SER A 75 -1.10 -14.55 -19.46
CA SER A 75 -2.12 -15.51 -19.01
C SER A 75 -1.91 -15.85 -17.52
N LYS A 76 -0.65 -16.09 -17.11
CA LYS A 76 -0.30 -16.27 -15.70
C LYS A 76 -0.64 -15.03 -14.88
N PHE A 77 -0.36 -13.83 -15.37
CA PHE A 77 -0.74 -12.60 -14.69
C PHE A 77 -2.24 -12.55 -14.37
N VAL A 78 -3.10 -12.72 -15.38
CA VAL A 78 -4.56 -12.61 -15.18
C VAL A 78 -5.07 -13.70 -14.24
N ASP A 79 -4.65 -14.95 -14.44
CA ASP A 79 -5.07 -16.07 -13.60
C ASP A 79 -4.70 -15.86 -12.12
N ASN A 80 -3.51 -15.30 -11.85
CA ASN A 80 -3.08 -15.07 -10.47
C ASN A 80 -3.79 -13.90 -9.79
N VAL A 81 -4.04 -12.81 -10.51
CA VAL A 81 -4.86 -11.72 -9.94
C VAL A 81 -6.27 -12.23 -9.64
N LEU A 82 -6.86 -13.06 -10.51
CA LEU A 82 -8.14 -13.72 -10.25
C LEU A 82 -8.09 -14.61 -9.01
N LYS A 83 -7.09 -15.49 -8.88
CA LYS A 83 -6.90 -16.35 -7.71
C LYS A 83 -6.68 -15.57 -6.41
N SER A 84 -5.94 -14.47 -6.45
CA SER A 84 -5.71 -13.60 -5.30
C SER A 84 -7.03 -12.97 -4.84
N HIS A 85 -7.83 -12.47 -5.78
CA HIS A 85 -9.18 -11.99 -5.50
C HIS A 85 -10.07 -13.07 -4.89
N SER A 86 -10.11 -14.28 -5.47
CA SER A 86 -10.90 -15.39 -4.91
C SER A 86 -10.43 -15.79 -3.50
N SER A 87 -9.12 -15.85 -3.27
CA SER A 87 -8.56 -16.19 -1.95
C SER A 87 -8.94 -15.14 -0.90
N ARG A 88 -8.95 -13.87 -1.28
CA ARG A 88 -9.41 -12.77 -0.44
C ARG A 88 -10.91 -12.81 -0.19
N GLU A 89 -11.72 -13.07 -1.21
CA GLU A 89 -13.18 -13.18 -1.04
C GLU A 89 -13.53 -14.29 -0.06
N VAL A 90 -12.80 -15.42 -0.11
CA VAL A 90 -12.90 -16.47 0.90
C VAL A 90 -12.58 -15.93 2.30
N LEU A 91 -11.47 -15.18 2.48
CA LEU A 91 -11.12 -14.58 3.77
C LEU A 91 -12.17 -13.57 4.29
N LEU A 92 -12.77 -12.78 3.39
CA LEU A 92 -13.82 -11.82 3.75
C LEU A 92 -15.13 -12.51 4.11
N GLN A 93 -15.52 -13.55 3.36
CA GLN A 93 -16.74 -14.31 3.60
C GLN A 93 -16.67 -15.04 4.94
N ILE A 94 -15.52 -15.62 5.28
CA ILE A 94 -15.28 -16.24 6.61
C ILE A 94 -15.55 -15.26 7.74
N ALA A 95 -15.02 -14.03 7.64
CA ALA A 95 -15.19 -13.02 8.68
C ALA A 95 -16.67 -12.61 8.85
N LYS A 96 -17.45 -12.66 7.76
CA LYS A 96 -18.86 -12.29 7.75
C LYS A 96 -19.78 -13.40 8.28
N GLU A 97 -19.50 -14.66 7.94
CA GLU A 97 -20.33 -15.82 8.33
C GLU A 97 -20.12 -16.25 9.78
N ALA A 98 -18.98 -15.92 10.38
CA ALA A 98 -18.63 -16.34 11.73
C ALA A 98 -18.73 -15.20 12.76
N SER A 99 -19.65 -14.22 12.57
CA SER A 99 -19.69 -12.96 13.34
C SER A 99 -19.69 -13.13 14.86
N ASP A 100 -20.16 -14.26 15.38
CA ASP A 100 -20.22 -14.54 16.82
C ASP A 100 -19.03 -15.37 17.35
N ASP A 101 -18.21 -15.98 16.46
CA ASP A 101 -17.12 -16.92 16.79
C ASP A 101 -15.72 -16.49 16.29
N VAL A 102 -15.59 -15.34 15.62
CA VAL A 102 -14.32 -14.84 15.05
C VAL A 102 -13.48 -14.13 16.12
N SER A 103 -12.20 -14.49 16.22
CA SER A 103 -11.29 -13.84 17.17
C SER A 103 -11.14 -12.33 16.87
N PRO A 104 -10.96 -11.47 17.89
CA PRO A 104 -10.72 -10.04 17.69
C PRO A 104 -9.55 -9.73 16.74
N GLU A 105 -8.50 -10.53 16.76
CA GLU A 105 -7.36 -10.44 15.84
C GLU A 105 -7.78 -10.63 14.39
N GLN A 106 -8.62 -11.63 14.13
CA GLN A 106 -9.13 -11.91 12.77
C GLN A 106 -10.07 -10.80 12.28
N ARG A 107 -10.76 -10.08 13.19
CA ARG A 107 -11.52 -8.87 12.84
C ARG A 107 -10.61 -7.73 12.40
N LEU A 108 -9.42 -7.58 12.98
CA LEU A 108 -8.43 -6.59 12.51
C LEU A 108 -7.86 -6.93 11.13
N VAL A 109 -7.67 -8.23 10.85
CA VAL A 109 -7.32 -8.70 9.49
C VAL A 109 -8.43 -8.29 8.51
N HIS A 110 -9.70 -8.49 8.90
CA HIS A 110 -10.83 -8.09 8.08
C HIS A 110 -10.84 -6.58 7.79
N LEU A 111 -10.64 -5.72 8.81
CA LEU A 111 -10.54 -4.27 8.61
C LEU A 111 -9.43 -3.88 7.63
N THR A 112 -8.27 -4.54 7.73
CA THR A 112 -7.15 -4.33 6.79
C THR A 112 -7.56 -4.70 5.37
N LEU A 113 -8.22 -5.85 5.20
CA LEU A 113 -8.69 -6.30 3.89
C LEU A 113 -9.75 -5.34 3.33
N GLU A 114 -10.78 -4.96 4.08
CA GLU A 114 -11.85 -4.10 3.59
C GLU A 114 -11.39 -2.70 3.15
N HIS A 115 -10.24 -2.24 3.65
CA HIS A 115 -9.71 -0.93 3.31
C HIS A 115 -9.50 -0.77 1.78
N PRO A 116 -9.97 0.33 1.16
CA PRO A 116 -9.86 0.54 -0.30
C PRO A 116 -8.42 0.45 -0.84
N LEU A 117 -7.45 1.01 -0.11
CA LEU A 117 -6.03 0.99 -0.49
C LEU A 117 -5.39 -0.40 -0.45
N PHE A 118 -5.97 -1.37 0.26
CA PHE A 118 -5.36 -2.68 0.38
C PHE A 118 -5.20 -3.33 -1.01
N MET A 119 -6.24 -3.27 -1.83
CA MET A 119 -6.20 -3.89 -3.16
C MET A 119 -5.21 -3.19 -4.11
N ALA A 120 -5.06 -1.89 -3.98
CA ALA A 120 -4.11 -1.15 -4.80
C ALA A 120 -2.65 -1.50 -4.46
N LYS A 121 -2.37 -1.88 -3.20
CA LYS A 121 -1.02 -2.05 -2.65
C LYS A 121 -0.56 -3.50 -2.46
N TYR A 122 -1.46 -4.42 -2.11
CA TYR A 122 -1.14 -5.79 -1.71
C TYR A 122 -1.42 -6.84 -2.81
N VAL A 123 -1.54 -6.40 -4.07
CA VAL A 123 -1.54 -7.31 -5.22
C VAL A 123 -0.12 -7.36 -5.78
N PHE A 124 0.63 -8.36 -5.33
CA PHE A 124 2.04 -8.53 -5.66
C PHE A 124 2.27 -9.33 -6.96
N PRO A 125 3.41 -9.15 -7.64
CA PRO A 125 3.82 -9.97 -8.79
C PRO A 125 4.39 -11.33 -8.36
N SER A 126 3.82 -11.96 -7.34
CA SER A 126 4.31 -13.21 -6.73
C SER A 126 4.32 -14.42 -7.69
N TYR A 127 3.76 -14.24 -8.88
CA TYR A 127 3.71 -15.18 -9.99
C TYR A 127 4.80 -15.00 -11.05
N GLU A 128 5.47 -13.86 -11.11
CA GLU A 128 6.41 -13.53 -12.21
C GLU A 128 7.78 -14.19 -12.03
N LYS A 129 8.16 -14.51 -10.79
CA LYS A 129 9.56 -14.86 -10.48
C LYS A 129 9.66 -15.99 -9.46
N GLN A 130 10.58 -16.92 -9.73
CA GLN A 130 10.90 -18.06 -8.86
C GLN A 130 11.44 -17.65 -7.48
N ASP A 131 11.68 -16.35 -7.25
CA ASP A 131 12.25 -15.78 -6.04
C ASP A 131 11.20 -15.26 -5.04
N TRP A 132 9.89 -15.33 -5.36
CA TRP A 132 8.82 -15.02 -4.42
C TRP A 132 8.46 -16.20 -3.53
N VAL A 133 8.15 -15.92 -2.28
CA VAL A 133 7.59 -16.90 -1.34
C VAL A 133 6.12 -16.59 -1.12
N VAL A 134 5.26 -17.51 -1.53
CA VAL A 134 3.82 -17.47 -1.22
C VAL A 134 3.54 -18.38 -0.03
N THR A 135 2.98 -17.82 1.03
CA THR A 135 2.55 -18.61 2.19
C THR A 135 1.23 -19.32 1.88
N LYS A 136 1.11 -20.59 2.30
CA LYS A 136 -0.11 -21.35 2.05
C LYS A 136 -1.22 -20.92 3.02
N PRO A 137 -2.47 -20.76 2.56
CA PRO A 137 -3.59 -20.58 3.47
C PRO A 137 -3.73 -21.81 4.37
N CYS A 138 -3.84 -21.59 5.69
CA CYS A 138 -4.07 -22.66 6.65
C CYS A 138 -5.49 -23.22 6.53
N LYS A 139 -5.75 -24.41 7.10
CA LYS A 139 -7.11 -24.97 7.15
C LYS A 139 -8.07 -24.00 7.88
N MET A 140 -9.25 -23.81 7.31
CA MET A 140 -10.30 -22.88 7.76
C MET A 140 -10.59 -22.93 9.27
N SER A 141 -10.77 -24.14 9.82
CA SER A 141 -11.08 -24.33 11.25
C SER A 141 -9.95 -23.88 12.20
N LYS A 142 -8.70 -23.85 11.72
CA LYS A 142 -7.55 -23.32 12.46
C LYS A 142 -7.38 -21.82 12.26
N LEU A 143 -7.75 -21.28 11.10
CA LEU A 143 -7.65 -19.85 10.80
C LEU A 143 -8.57 -19.01 11.69
N VAL A 144 -9.82 -19.43 11.87
CA VAL A 144 -10.82 -18.70 12.67
C VAL A 144 -10.40 -18.59 14.15
N LYS A 145 -9.61 -19.55 14.64
CA LYS A 145 -9.21 -19.66 16.06
C LYS A 145 -7.77 -19.26 16.35
N SER A 146 -6.95 -19.02 15.32
CA SER A 146 -5.53 -18.72 15.50
C SER A 146 -5.32 -17.23 15.71
N ASP A 147 -4.73 -16.90 16.86
CA ASP A 147 -4.37 -15.57 17.36
C ASP A 147 -2.86 -15.32 17.39
N GLU A 148 -2.07 -16.22 16.79
CA GLU A 148 -0.61 -16.09 16.72
C GLU A 148 -0.26 -14.92 15.80
N MET A 149 0.27 -13.84 16.38
CA MET A 149 0.67 -12.64 15.67
C MET A 149 2.20 -12.50 15.67
N LEU A 150 2.74 -12.06 14.54
CA LEU A 150 4.16 -11.71 14.38
C LEU A 150 4.22 -10.31 13.77
N ALA A 151 4.84 -9.36 14.46
CA ALA A 151 5.08 -8.04 13.89
C ALA A 151 6.39 -8.00 13.13
N LEU A 152 6.39 -7.38 11.95
CA LEU A 152 7.47 -7.31 10.99
C LEU A 152 7.72 -5.85 10.60
N ASP A 153 8.98 -5.47 10.50
CA ASP A 153 9.42 -4.21 9.90
C ASP A 153 10.79 -4.40 9.23
N CYS A 154 11.04 -3.64 8.16
CA CYS A 154 12.25 -3.72 7.36
C CYS A 154 12.87 -2.34 7.11
N GLU A 155 14.20 -2.32 7.02
CA GLU A 155 14.93 -1.20 6.44
C GLU A 155 15.33 -1.53 5.00
N MET A 156 15.18 -0.57 4.09
CA MET A 156 15.46 -0.72 2.66
C MET A 156 16.33 0.40 2.11
N VAL A 157 17.23 0.05 1.20
CA VAL A 157 18.07 0.99 0.43
C VAL A 157 17.66 1.02 -1.04
N LEU A 158 17.95 2.11 -1.74
CA LEU A 158 17.73 2.22 -3.18
C LEU A 158 18.91 1.63 -3.94
N CYS A 159 18.65 0.65 -4.81
CA CYS A 159 19.64 0.10 -5.72
C CYS A 159 19.76 0.92 -7.01
N GLU A 160 20.89 0.77 -7.73
CA GLU A 160 21.12 1.43 -9.03
C GLU A 160 20.10 1.03 -10.11
N ASP A 161 19.47 -0.15 -9.98
CA ASP A 161 18.39 -0.60 -10.87
C ASP A 161 17.03 0.04 -10.55
N GLY A 162 16.98 0.99 -9.60
CA GLY A 162 15.79 1.69 -9.17
C GLY A 162 14.88 0.89 -8.23
N THR A 163 15.31 -0.29 -7.76
CA THR A 163 14.54 -1.11 -6.81
C THR A 163 14.93 -0.84 -5.36
N ASP A 164 13.97 -0.87 -4.45
CA ASP A 164 14.23 -0.91 -3.00
C ASP A 164 14.64 -2.31 -2.59
N ALA A 165 15.80 -2.45 -1.95
CA ALA A 165 16.34 -3.73 -1.50
C ALA A 165 16.43 -3.79 0.03
N LEU A 166 16.06 -4.95 0.58
CA LEU A 166 16.12 -5.24 2.01
C LEU A 166 17.56 -5.22 2.51
N VAL A 167 17.82 -4.46 3.58
CA VAL A 167 19.11 -4.42 4.27
C VAL A 167 19.03 -4.77 5.75
N ARG A 168 17.84 -4.69 6.35
CA ARG A 168 17.60 -5.14 7.72
C ARG A 168 16.16 -5.58 7.88
N VAL A 169 15.94 -6.63 8.66
CA VAL A 169 14.60 -7.13 8.98
C VAL A 169 14.50 -7.39 10.47
N CYS A 170 13.36 -7.06 11.07
CA CYS A 170 13.01 -7.49 12.42
C CYS A 170 11.64 -8.16 12.45
N VAL A 171 11.54 -9.25 13.22
CA VAL A 171 10.29 -9.91 13.57
C VAL A 171 10.21 -10.07 15.08
N VAL A 172 9.09 -9.66 15.67
CA VAL A 172 8.77 -9.88 17.08
C VAL A 172 7.45 -10.62 17.23
N ASP A 173 7.29 -11.40 18.30
CA ASP A 173 6.02 -12.03 18.64
C ASP A 173 5.07 -11.10 19.41
N ARG A 174 3.91 -11.66 19.79
CA ARG A 174 2.90 -11.01 20.63
C ARG A 174 3.45 -10.47 21.95
N ASP A 175 4.45 -11.14 22.52
CA ASP A 175 5.10 -10.77 23.79
C ASP A 175 6.31 -9.84 23.58
N LEU A 176 6.43 -9.26 22.38
CA LEU A 176 7.49 -8.34 21.97
C LEU A 176 8.90 -8.97 21.98
N GLN A 177 8.97 -10.30 22.00
CA GLN A 177 10.21 -11.05 21.96
C GLN A 177 10.68 -11.20 20.51
N VAL A 178 11.98 -10.96 20.31
CA VAL A 178 12.60 -11.03 18.99
C VAL A 178 12.62 -12.48 18.48
N LYS A 179 12.11 -12.69 17.27
CA LYS A 179 12.14 -13.98 16.55
C LYS A 179 13.09 -13.99 15.36
N LEU A 180 13.35 -12.83 14.78
CA LEU A 180 14.31 -12.62 13.71
C LEU A 180 14.82 -11.18 13.81
N HIS A 181 16.12 -10.96 13.75
CA HIS A 181 16.69 -9.61 13.68
C HIS A 181 18.04 -9.68 12.99
N GLU A 182 18.06 -9.38 11.69
CA GLU A 182 19.22 -9.66 10.84
C GLU A 182 19.49 -8.50 9.90
N LYS A 183 20.77 -8.23 9.65
CA LYS A 183 21.20 -7.45 8.48
C LYS A 183 21.19 -8.36 7.25
N VAL A 184 20.87 -7.80 6.09
CA VAL A 184 20.74 -8.53 4.83
C VAL A 184 21.64 -7.88 3.81
N ASN A 185 22.41 -8.70 3.09
CA ASN A 185 23.16 -8.23 1.95
C ASN A 185 22.24 -8.26 0.72
N PRO A 186 22.00 -7.11 0.05
CA PRO A 186 21.13 -7.06 -1.12
C PRO A 186 21.77 -7.73 -2.34
N TYR A 187 23.09 -8.00 -2.32
CA TYR A 187 23.88 -8.53 -3.43
C TYR A 187 23.67 -7.73 -4.73
N LYS A 188 23.48 -6.42 -4.58
CA LYS A 188 23.27 -5.45 -5.65
C LYS A 188 24.02 -4.15 -5.32
N PRO A 189 24.46 -3.40 -6.33
CA PRO A 189 24.98 -2.05 -6.14
C PRO A 189 23.91 -1.13 -5.53
N VAL A 190 24.28 -0.45 -4.44
CA VAL A 190 23.42 0.50 -3.73
C VAL A 190 23.68 1.89 -4.30
N ALA A 191 22.62 2.55 -4.78
CA ALA A 191 22.67 3.93 -5.27
C ALA A 191 22.49 4.93 -4.12
N ASP A 192 21.62 4.62 -3.16
CA ASP A 192 21.36 5.47 -2.00
C ASP A 192 20.99 4.63 -0.77
N TYR A 193 21.80 4.77 0.28
CA TYR A 193 21.62 4.08 1.56
C TYR A 193 20.51 4.71 2.42
N ARG A 194 20.14 5.97 2.15
CA ARG A 194 19.18 6.75 2.96
C ARG A 194 19.57 6.70 4.44
N ALA A 195 20.85 6.93 4.73
CA ALA A 195 21.43 6.63 6.04
C ALA A 195 20.76 7.41 7.19
N GLU A 196 20.24 8.59 6.91
CA GLU A 196 19.44 9.41 7.81
C GLU A 196 18.09 8.77 8.18
N ILE A 197 17.59 7.86 7.35
CA ILE A 197 16.38 7.08 7.60
C ILE A 197 16.74 5.68 8.10
N THR A 198 17.60 4.94 7.40
CA THR A 198 17.84 3.51 7.67
C THR A 198 18.87 3.25 8.77
N GLY A 199 19.70 4.24 9.09
CA GLY A 199 20.88 4.07 9.94
C GLY A 199 21.94 3.14 9.37
N ILE A 200 21.88 2.82 8.07
CA ILE A 200 22.88 1.99 7.36
C ILE A 200 23.80 2.90 6.55
N HIS A 201 25.10 2.73 6.73
CA HIS A 201 26.15 3.48 6.03
C HIS A 201 26.92 2.59 5.04
N PRO A 202 27.62 3.20 4.05
CA PRO A 202 28.58 2.48 3.22
C PRO A 202 29.59 1.69 4.09
N GLY A 203 29.82 0.42 3.76
CA GLY A 203 30.68 -0.48 4.53
C GLY A 203 29.95 -1.35 5.56
N ASP A 204 28.75 -0.95 6.02
CA ASP A 204 27.99 -1.71 7.04
C ASP A 204 27.51 -3.09 6.58
N LEU A 205 27.51 -3.33 5.27
CA LEU A 205 27.03 -4.54 4.63
C LEU A 205 28.16 -5.42 4.07
N ASP A 206 29.42 -4.98 4.12
CA ASP A 206 30.56 -5.64 3.45
C ASP A 206 30.80 -7.07 3.96
N ASN A 207 30.59 -7.29 5.26
CA ASN A 207 30.76 -8.59 5.92
C ASN A 207 29.43 -9.32 6.16
N VAL A 208 28.31 -8.79 5.68
CA VAL A 208 27.00 -9.42 5.84
C VAL A 208 26.84 -10.50 4.76
N THR A 209 26.62 -11.74 5.20
CA THR A 209 26.45 -12.90 4.31
C THR A 209 24.99 -13.34 4.18
N CYS A 210 24.14 -12.95 5.14
CA CYS A 210 22.72 -13.28 5.14
C CYS A 210 22.04 -12.71 3.89
N SER A 211 21.39 -13.57 3.11
CA SER A 211 20.71 -13.20 1.88
C SER A 211 19.20 -13.07 2.08
N LEU A 212 18.53 -12.42 1.13
CA LEU A 212 17.06 -12.41 1.07
C LEU A 212 16.47 -13.82 1.15
N ARG A 213 17.12 -14.81 0.51
CA ARG A 213 16.66 -16.20 0.52
C ARG A 213 16.72 -16.84 1.90
N ASP A 214 17.71 -16.49 2.71
CA ASP A 214 17.85 -16.96 4.09
C ASP A 214 16.72 -16.39 4.96
N ILE A 215 16.45 -15.09 4.81
CA ILE A 215 15.31 -14.43 5.47
C ILE A 215 13.98 -15.07 5.07
N GLN A 216 13.75 -15.28 3.78
CA GLN A 216 12.56 -15.94 3.27
C GLN A 216 12.37 -17.36 3.84
N LYS A 217 13.46 -18.13 4.00
CA LYS A 217 13.43 -19.46 4.61
C LYS A 217 13.02 -19.38 6.09
N SER A 218 13.56 -18.41 6.82
CA SER A 218 13.22 -18.15 8.22
C SER A 218 11.76 -17.72 8.38
N LEU A 219 11.29 -16.75 7.57
CA LEU A 219 9.91 -16.29 7.57
C LEU A 219 8.93 -17.40 7.19
N LYS A 220 9.25 -18.24 6.20
CA LYS A 220 8.41 -19.38 5.83
C LYS A 220 8.22 -20.36 7.00
N LYS A 221 9.25 -20.56 7.83
CA LYS A 221 9.16 -21.39 9.03
C LYS A 221 8.28 -20.73 10.09
N LEU A 222 8.50 -19.43 10.35
CA LEU A 222 7.72 -18.66 11.32
C LEU A 222 6.23 -18.61 10.96
N LEU A 223 5.91 -18.38 9.68
CA LEU A 223 4.54 -18.25 9.17
C LEU A 223 3.86 -19.58 8.83
N SER A 224 4.55 -20.71 9.02
CA SER A 224 4.06 -22.05 8.61
C SER A 224 2.76 -22.48 9.31
N LYS A 225 2.46 -21.89 10.47
CA LYS A 225 1.25 -22.15 11.25
C LYS A 225 0.06 -21.29 10.81
N GLY A 226 0.24 -20.46 9.79
CA GLY A 226 -0.75 -19.50 9.35
C GLY A 226 -0.88 -18.31 10.28
N SER A 227 0.19 -17.93 10.99
CA SER A 227 0.24 -16.77 11.87
C SER A 227 -0.13 -15.48 11.13
N ILE A 228 -0.63 -14.48 11.84
CA ILE A 228 -1.01 -13.17 11.31
C ILE A 228 0.23 -12.26 11.32
N LEU A 229 0.57 -11.68 10.17
CA LEU A 229 1.58 -10.63 10.11
C LEU A 229 1.00 -9.28 10.54
N VAL A 230 1.75 -8.57 11.38
CA VAL A 230 1.41 -7.22 11.86
C VAL A 230 2.50 -6.26 11.40
N GLY A 231 2.14 -5.03 11.04
CA GLY A 231 3.13 -3.96 10.87
C GLY A 231 2.49 -2.66 10.41
N HIS A 232 3.28 -1.76 9.83
CA HIS A 232 2.81 -0.43 9.42
C HIS A 232 3.22 -0.12 7.98
N GLY A 233 2.24 -0.04 7.07
CA GLY A 233 2.53 0.12 5.65
C GLY A 233 3.23 -1.10 5.06
N LEU A 234 2.87 -2.30 5.51
CA LEU A 234 3.58 -3.58 5.29
C LEU A 234 3.81 -3.93 3.81
N HIS A 235 3.11 -3.30 2.88
CA HIS A 235 3.28 -3.52 1.44
C HIS A 235 4.72 -3.33 0.96
N ASN A 236 5.45 -2.36 1.53
CA ASN A 236 6.83 -2.08 1.15
C ASN A 236 7.75 -3.19 1.66
N ASP A 237 7.56 -3.62 2.91
CA ASP A 237 8.30 -4.72 3.53
C ASP A 237 8.11 -6.02 2.74
N LEU A 238 6.86 -6.36 2.44
CA LEU A 238 6.51 -7.58 1.70
C LEU A 238 7.04 -7.55 0.26
N LEU A 239 7.07 -6.39 -0.38
CA LEU A 239 7.66 -6.22 -1.70
C LEU A 239 9.19 -6.45 -1.67
N ALA A 240 9.89 -5.84 -0.72
CA ALA A 240 11.33 -6.02 -0.54
C ALA A 240 11.70 -7.46 -0.15
N LEU A 241 10.85 -8.10 0.66
CA LEU A 241 10.97 -9.51 1.05
C LEU A 241 10.55 -10.49 -0.04
N LYS A 242 9.87 -10.02 -1.08
CA LYS A 242 9.20 -10.86 -2.09
C LYS A 242 8.33 -11.93 -1.42
N LEU A 243 7.55 -11.51 -0.44
CA LEU A 243 6.70 -12.38 0.38
C LEU A 243 5.23 -12.06 0.12
N ASP A 244 4.46 -13.06 -0.27
CA ASP A 244 3.00 -12.97 -0.43
C ASP A 244 2.31 -13.71 0.73
N HIS A 245 1.70 -12.93 1.61
CA HIS A 245 1.03 -13.42 2.81
C HIS A 245 -0.34 -12.77 2.96
N ALA A 246 -1.37 -13.58 3.13
CA ALA A 246 -2.75 -13.08 3.08
C ALA A 246 -3.28 -12.56 4.43
N ARG A 247 -2.80 -13.09 5.57
CA ARG A 247 -3.28 -12.70 6.90
C ARG A 247 -2.46 -11.54 7.45
N ILE A 248 -2.84 -10.33 7.09
CA ILE A 248 -2.12 -9.11 7.49
C ILE A 248 -3.03 -8.22 8.33
N ILE A 249 -2.45 -7.65 9.39
CA ILE A 249 -2.96 -6.47 10.08
C ILE A 249 -2.00 -5.32 9.77
N ASP A 250 -2.44 -4.40 8.92
CA ASP A 250 -1.68 -3.19 8.63
C ASP A 250 -2.22 -2.06 9.51
N THR A 251 -1.42 -1.65 10.50
CA THR A 251 -1.76 -0.56 11.42
C THR A 251 -2.04 0.75 10.69
N SER A 252 -1.48 0.97 9.49
CA SER A 252 -1.77 2.15 8.71
C SER A 252 -3.21 2.12 8.15
N LEU A 253 -3.82 0.95 7.97
CA LEU A 253 -5.12 0.77 7.31
C LEU A 253 -6.30 0.51 8.26
N ILE A 254 -6.02 0.08 9.50
CA ILE A 254 -7.08 -0.18 10.50
C ILE A 254 -7.45 1.04 11.34
N TYR A 255 -6.71 2.14 11.20
CA TYR A 255 -7.03 3.43 11.81
C TYR A 255 -7.41 4.44 10.74
N LYS A 256 -8.41 5.27 11.04
CA LYS A 256 -8.84 6.38 10.19
C LYS A 256 -8.41 7.67 10.86
N ASN A 257 -7.71 8.54 10.14
CA ASN A 257 -7.62 9.93 10.57
C ASN A 257 -8.81 10.72 10.00
N SER A 258 -9.14 11.85 10.63
CA SER A 258 -10.24 12.73 10.22
C SER A 258 -10.03 13.39 8.86
N VAL A 259 -8.81 13.33 8.31
CA VAL A 259 -8.37 14.01 7.09
C VAL A 259 -8.35 13.05 5.87
N GLY A 260 -8.68 11.77 6.07
CA GLY A 260 -8.67 10.76 5.01
C GLY A 260 -7.27 10.33 4.53
N ARG A 261 -6.21 10.69 5.26
CA ARG A 261 -4.84 10.21 5.03
C ARG A 261 -4.57 8.96 5.89
N VAL A 262 -3.58 8.19 5.46
CA VAL A 262 -3.05 7.08 6.24
C VAL A 262 -2.15 7.68 7.34
N PRO A 263 -2.39 7.43 8.64
CA PRO A 263 -1.56 8.01 9.71
C PRO A 263 -0.17 7.39 9.72
N SER A 264 0.84 8.15 10.15
CA SER A 264 2.20 7.63 10.36
C SER A 264 2.29 6.75 11.61
N LEU A 265 3.27 5.85 11.68
CA LEU A 265 3.52 5.03 12.86
C LEU A 265 3.84 5.89 14.09
N SER A 266 4.61 6.98 13.90
CA SER A 266 4.92 7.93 14.96
C SER A 266 3.66 8.61 15.52
N ASN A 267 2.73 9.05 14.67
CA ASN A 267 1.47 9.63 15.15
C ASN A 267 0.59 8.60 15.85
N LEU A 268 0.53 7.36 15.35
CA LEU A 268 -0.20 6.30 16.03
C LEU A 268 0.41 5.99 17.40
N CYS A 269 1.74 5.92 17.49
CA CYS A 269 2.46 5.72 18.75
C CYS A 269 2.13 6.82 19.76
N GLU A 270 2.23 8.08 19.35
CA GLU A 270 1.95 9.21 20.24
C GLU A 270 0.46 9.25 20.65
N SER A 271 -0.46 9.07 19.70
CA SER A 271 -1.90 9.12 19.96
C SER A 271 -2.41 7.99 20.83
N ILE A 272 -1.86 6.78 20.67
CA ILE A 272 -2.42 5.55 21.26
C ILE A 272 -1.61 5.10 22.46
N LEU A 273 -0.28 5.18 22.37
CA LEU A 273 0.62 4.72 23.43
C LEU A 273 1.11 5.86 24.33
N GLY A 274 0.92 7.12 23.93
CA GLY A 274 1.20 8.29 24.76
C GLY A 274 2.68 8.66 24.84
N TYR A 275 3.52 8.18 23.92
CA TYR A 275 4.93 8.53 23.86
C TYR A 275 5.42 8.69 22.41
N LYS A 276 6.48 9.50 22.23
CA LYS A 276 7.15 9.68 20.94
C LYS A 276 7.97 8.44 20.61
N LEU A 277 7.77 7.90 19.41
CA LEU A 277 8.47 6.69 18.96
C LEU A 277 9.98 6.89 18.84
N ARG A 278 10.41 8.06 18.37
CA ARG A 278 11.81 8.41 18.18
C ARG A 278 12.00 9.92 18.29
N GLU A 279 13.22 10.33 18.58
CA GLU A 279 13.63 11.73 18.57
C GLU A 279 13.63 12.31 17.15
N GLU A 280 13.50 13.62 17.03
CA GLU A 280 13.51 14.29 15.73
C GLU A 280 14.87 14.12 15.03
N GLY A 281 14.85 13.67 13.78
CA GLY A 281 16.06 13.39 13.00
C GLY A 281 16.79 12.09 13.36
N ALA A 282 16.30 11.31 14.32
CA ALA A 282 16.85 9.99 14.59
C ALA A 282 16.50 9.00 13.46
N PRO A 283 17.44 8.12 13.05
CA PRO A 283 17.15 7.08 12.08
C PRO A 283 16.09 6.11 12.61
N HIS A 284 15.41 5.46 11.69
CA HIS A 284 14.48 4.38 11.98
C HIS A 284 15.21 3.16 12.55
N ASN A 285 14.45 2.37 13.30
CA ASN A 285 14.91 1.13 13.86
C ASN A 285 13.79 0.10 13.74
N CYS A 286 13.93 -0.81 12.77
CA CYS A 286 12.96 -1.89 12.56
C CYS A 286 12.55 -2.69 13.81
N LEU A 287 13.39 -2.80 14.85
CA LEU A 287 12.97 -3.46 16.10
C LEU A 287 11.96 -2.62 16.88
N ASP A 288 12.22 -1.31 17.00
CA ASP A 288 11.33 -0.40 17.72
C ASP A 288 10.02 -0.20 16.95
N ASP A 289 10.10 -0.17 15.63
CA ASP A 289 8.96 -0.02 14.72
C ASP A 289 8.07 -1.27 14.75
N ALA A 290 8.64 -2.47 14.61
CA ALA A 290 7.89 -3.72 14.73
C ALA A 290 7.23 -3.88 16.11
N ARG A 291 7.95 -3.56 17.19
CA ARG A 291 7.39 -3.56 18.56
C ARG A 291 6.26 -2.56 18.70
N THR A 292 6.39 -1.38 18.12
CA THR A 292 5.38 -0.33 18.22
C THR A 292 4.12 -0.70 17.44
N ALA A 293 4.26 -1.25 16.23
CA ALA A 293 3.13 -1.79 15.48
C ALA A 293 2.40 -2.89 16.27
N MET A 294 3.12 -3.82 16.90
CA MET A 294 2.51 -4.84 17.78
C MET A 294 1.78 -4.20 18.97
N LYS A 295 2.43 -3.26 19.69
CA LYS A 295 1.81 -2.55 20.83
C LYS A 295 0.52 -1.82 20.44
N ILE A 296 0.50 -1.18 19.28
CA ILE A 296 -0.69 -0.50 18.74
C ILE A 296 -1.83 -1.50 18.51
N VAL A 297 -1.55 -2.64 17.90
CA VAL A 297 -2.54 -3.71 17.70
C VAL A 297 -3.06 -4.25 19.04
N LEU A 298 -2.17 -4.54 19.99
CA LEU A 298 -2.54 -4.99 21.33
C LEU A 298 -3.41 -3.96 22.07
N ALA A 299 -3.10 -2.66 21.93
CA ALA A 299 -3.91 -1.59 22.49
C ALA A 299 -5.31 -1.55 21.86
N LYS A 300 -5.42 -1.72 20.53
CA LYS A 300 -6.70 -1.80 19.82
C LYS A 300 -7.56 -2.96 20.31
N LEU A 301 -6.94 -4.14 20.44
CA LEU A 301 -7.60 -5.36 20.94
C LEU A 301 -8.11 -5.15 22.37
N LYS A 302 -7.30 -4.56 23.26
CA LYS A 302 -7.68 -4.25 24.64
C LYS A 302 -8.82 -3.23 24.73
N HIS A 303 -8.80 -2.19 23.90
CA HIS A 303 -9.82 -1.14 23.93
C HIS A 303 -11.16 -1.59 23.31
N GLY A 304 -11.09 -2.50 22.34
CA GLY A 304 -12.19 -3.00 21.54
C GLY A 304 -12.02 -2.60 20.07
N VAL A 305 -12.06 -3.59 19.17
CA VAL A 305 -11.80 -3.42 17.74
C VAL A 305 -12.71 -2.39 17.08
N ASP A 306 -13.98 -2.33 17.47
CA ASP A 306 -14.99 -1.45 16.86
C ASP A 306 -15.01 -0.03 17.42
N LYS A 307 -14.32 0.22 18.53
CA LYS A 307 -14.30 1.56 19.12
C LYS A 307 -13.39 2.46 18.32
N GLU A 308 -13.89 3.63 17.95
CA GLU A 308 -13.06 4.64 17.32
C GLU A 308 -11.96 5.10 18.29
N THR A 309 -10.77 5.33 17.73
CA THR A 309 -9.62 5.82 18.49
C THR A 309 -9.28 7.18 17.93
N PRO A 310 -9.55 8.28 18.67
CA PRO A 310 -9.22 9.61 18.20
C PRO A 310 -7.70 9.71 18.01
N LEU A 311 -7.26 10.10 16.83
CA LEU A 311 -5.86 10.32 16.53
C LEU A 311 -5.53 11.80 16.73
N LEU A 312 -4.35 12.07 17.28
CA LEU A 312 -3.74 13.39 17.22
C LEU A 312 -3.46 13.67 15.75
N VAL A 313 -4.02 14.75 15.24
CA VAL A 313 -3.64 15.26 13.93
C VAL A 313 -2.63 16.38 14.18
N PRO A 314 -1.37 16.22 13.73
CA PRO A 314 -0.37 17.26 13.92
C PRO A 314 -0.81 18.59 13.30
N ASP A 315 -0.57 19.69 14.01
CA ASP A 315 -0.95 21.04 13.56
C ASP A 315 -0.29 21.41 12.22
N ASP A 316 0.91 20.89 11.94
CA ASP A 316 1.62 21.08 10.68
C ASP A 316 0.96 20.34 9.51
N GLU A 317 0.36 19.17 9.73
CA GLU A 317 -0.41 18.48 8.69
C GLU A 317 -1.69 19.26 8.34
N LEU A 318 -2.36 19.79 9.35
CA LEU A 318 -3.56 20.62 9.17
C LEU A 318 -3.22 21.98 8.55
N ALA A 319 -1.97 22.42 8.63
CA ALA A 319 -1.48 23.64 7.99
C ALA A 319 -1.13 23.46 6.49
N ARG A 320 -1.39 22.29 5.88
CA ARG A 320 -1.09 22.03 4.45
C ARG A 320 -2.37 21.93 3.62
N LEU A 321 -2.48 22.76 2.59
CA LEU A 321 -3.63 22.83 1.69
C LEU A 321 -3.28 22.34 0.29
N LEU A 322 -3.99 21.32 -0.22
CA LEU A 322 -3.83 20.89 -1.61
C LEU A 322 -4.68 21.78 -2.51
N VAL A 323 -4.02 22.46 -3.45
CA VAL A 323 -4.67 23.22 -4.51
C VAL A 323 -4.46 22.45 -5.81
N HIS A 324 -5.55 21.96 -6.40
CA HIS A 324 -5.50 21.11 -7.60
C HIS A 324 -6.28 21.73 -8.76
N LYS A 325 -6.09 21.18 -9.98
CA LYS A 325 -6.71 21.66 -11.22
C LYS A 325 -6.38 23.13 -11.53
N ILE A 326 -5.18 23.58 -11.19
CA ILE A 326 -4.74 24.95 -11.49
C ILE A 326 -4.40 25.02 -12.98
N PRO A 327 -5.00 25.92 -13.78
CA PRO A 327 -4.72 26.01 -15.21
C PRO A 327 -3.22 26.24 -15.46
N SER A 328 -2.62 25.52 -16.42
CA SER A 328 -1.19 25.64 -16.73
C SER A 328 -0.76 27.03 -17.21
N ALA A 329 -1.71 27.87 -17.61
CA ALA A 329 -1.49 29.27 -17.95
C ALA A 329 -1.27 30.18 -16.73
N VAL A 330 -1.59 29.71 -15.52
CA VAL A 330 -1.39 30.46 -14.27
C VAL A 330 0.04 30.17 -13.76
N PRO A 331 0.93 31.18 -13.64
CA PRO A 331 2.23 31.01 -13.01
C PRO A 331 2.09 30.68 -11.51
N THR A 332 3.07 29.95 -10.96
CA THR A 332 3.04 29.58 -9.54
C THR A 332 3.14 30.80 -8.62
N GLU A 333 3.77 31.87 -9.10
CA GLU A 333 3.91 33.16 -8.43
C GLU A 333 2.56 33.86 -8.23
N GLU A 334 1.62 33.70 -9.18
CA GLU A 334 0.27 34.28 -9.08
C GLU A 334 -0.56 33.60 -7.98
N LEU A 335 -0.25 32.34 -7.63
CA LEU A 335 -0.90 31.67 -6.50
C LEU A 335 -0.62 32.36 -5.16
N ARG A 336 0.48 33.12 -5.05
CA ARG A 336 0.75 33.93 -3.86
C ARG A 336 -0.28 35.04 -3.63
N ARG A 337 -1.01 35.44 -4.67
CA ARG A 337 -2.10 36.42 -4.55
C ARG A 337 -3.42 35.80 -4.09
N VAL A 338 -3.54 34.48 -4.18
CA VAL A 338 -4.76 33.74 -3.80
C VAL A 338 -4.87 33.61 -2.28
N PHE A 339 -3.73 33.52 -1.58
CA PHE A 339 -3.71 33.37 -0.13
C PHE A 339 -3.10 34.61 0.56
N PRO A 340 -3.79 35.21 1.54
CA PRO A 340 -3.33 36.44 2.21
C PRO A 340 -2.20 36.23 3.24
N ALA A 341 -1.81 34.98 3.52
CA ALA A 341 -0.83 34.64 4.56
C ALA A 341 0.55 34.31 3.95
N ASN A 342 1.62 34.29 4.77
CA ASN A 342 2.92 33.78 4.34
C ASN A 342 2.89 32.24 4.29
N PHE A 343 2.95 31.69 3.07
CA PHE A 343 2.98 30.24 2.85
C PHE A 343 4.10 29.85 1.89
N THR A 344 4.53 28.59 1.96
CA THR A 344 5.48 27.99 1.02
C THR A 344 4.72 27.15 0.00
N ILE A 345 5.16 27.19 -1.26
CA ILE A 345 4.56 26.37 -2.33
C ILE A 345 5.48 25.21 -2.64
N GLU A 346 4.94 24.00 -2.57
CA GLU A 346 5.59 22.78 -3.05
C GLU A 346 4.84 22.29 -4.30
N LEU A 347 5.54 22.26 -5.45
CA LEU A 347 4.97 21.73 -6.69
C LEU A 347 4.81 20.22 -6.59
N LYS A 348 3.62 19.69 -6.93
CA LYS A 348 3.44 18.25 -7.06
C LYS A 348 3.96 17.76 -8.42
N PRO A 349 4.59 16.58 -8.51
CA PRO A 349 5.02 16.02 -9.79
C PRO A 349 3.84 15.89 -10.76
N LEU A 350 4.01 16.37 -12.00
CA LEU A 350 2.99 16.23 -13.04
C LEU A 350 2.74 14.75 -13.34
N LYS A 351 1.50 14.28 -13.11
CA LYS A 351 1.09 12.93 -13.55
C LYS A 351 0.87 12.93 -15.07
N LYS A 352 1.35 11.87 -15.77
CA LYS A 352 1.19 11.69 -17.22
C LYS A 352 -0.29 11.86 -17.64
N GLY A 353 -0.59 12.96 -18.34
CA GLY A 353 -1.95 13.28 -18.84
C GLY A 353 -2.54 14.60 -18.34
N GLN A 354 -1.92 15.27 -17.35
CA GLN A 354 -2.34 16.57 -16.83
C GLN A 354 -1.84 17.77 -17.67
N GLY A 355 -1.72 17.66 -18.99
CA GLY A 355 -1.09 18.71 -19.83
C GLY A 355 -1.76 20.10 -19.82
N LYS A 356 -2.92 20.26 -19.14
CA LYS A 356 -3.65 21.53 -19.02
C LYS A 356 -3.74 22.09 -17.60
N HIS A 357 -3.37 21.32 -16.58
CA HIS A 357 -3.49 21.75 -15.19
C HIS A 357 -2.35 21.21 -14.33
N TYR A 358 -1.99 21.92 -13.27
CA TYR A 358 -1.03 21.46 -12.26
C TYR A 358 -1.66 21.49 -10.87
N SER A 359 -0.97 20.90 -9.90
CA SER A 359 -1.37 20.91 -8.49
C SER A 359 -0.20 21.38 -7.65
N VAL A 360 -0.50 22.10 -6.57
CA VAL A 360 0.48 22.53 -5.58
C VAL A 360 0.01 22.21 -4.18
N LEU A 361 0.97 22.10 -3.27
CA LEU A 361 0.71 22.06 -1.84
C LEU A 361 1.13 23.41 -1.23
N ALA A 362 0.15 24.15 -0.70
CA ALA A 362 0.38 25.37 0.05
C ALA A 362 0.61 25.02 1.52
N ILE A 363 1.78 25.37 2.06
CA ILE A 363 2.21 25.04 3.42
C ILE A 363 2.23 26.30 4.26
N PHE A 364 1.32 26.39 5.23
CA PHE A 364 1.19 27.52 6.14
C PHE A 364 1.97 27.26 7.43
N LYS A 365 2.35 28.34 8.13
CA LYS A 365 3.07 28.21 9.41
C LYS A 365 2.16 27.81 10.56
N LYS A 366 0.87 28.09 10.44
CA LYS A 366 -0.15 27.81 11.47
C LYS A 366 -1.42 27.27 10.82
N LEU A 367 -2.06 26.33 11.50
CA LEU A 367 -3.36 25.79 11.11
C LEU A 367 -4.41 26.88 10.83
N ARG A 368 -4.50 27.88 11.72
CA ARG A 368 -5.45 28.99 11.54
C ARG A 368 -5.27 29.73 10.22
N GLU A 369 -4.03 29.93 9.78
CA GLU A 369 -3.72 30.58 8.50
C GLU A 369 -4.17 29.71 7.32
N ALA A 370 -3.98 28.39 7.41
CA ALA A 370 -4.47 27.45 6.39
C ALA A 370 -6.01 27.42 6.32
N HIS A 371 -6.70 27.46 7.45
CA HIS A 371 -8.16 27.54 7.51
C HIS A 371 -8.69 28.87 6.97
N GLU A 372 -8.10 30.00 7.36
CA GLU A 372 -8.48 31.31 6.82
C GLU A 372 -8.22 31.40 5.32
N ALA A 373 -7.11 30.82 4.85
CA ALA A 373 -6.81 30.66 3.44
C ALA A 373 -7.89 29.82 2.73
N PHE A 374 -8.22 28.63 3.24
CA PHE A 374 -9.25 27.76 2.67
C PHE A 374 -10.60 28.46 2.51
N GLN A 375 -11.04 29.20 3.53
CA GLN A 375 -12.33 29.90 3.52
C GLN A 375 -12.38 31.09 2.56
N LYS A 376 -11.23 31.69 2.23
CA LYS A 376 -11.13 32.88 1.37
C LYS A 376 -10.94 32.54 -0.10
N VAL A 377 -10.55 31.31 -0.44
CA VAL A 377 -10.42 30.89 -1.83
C VAL A 377 -11.80 30.68 -2.42
N ASP A 378 -12.12 31.47 -3.45
CA ASP A 378 -13.31 31.26 -4.27
C ASP A 378 -13.07 30.05 -5.20
N GLY A 379 -13.62 28.90 -4.81
CA GLY A 379 -13.41 27.64 -5.51
C GLY A 379 -14.45 26.59 -5.14
N SER A 380 -14.55 25.53 -5.94
CA SER A 380 -15.43 24.40 -5.67
C SER A 380 -14.79 23.43 -4.68
N ILE A 381 -15.43 23.17 -3.54
CA ILE A 381 -15.01 22.13 -2.60
C ILE A 381 -15.28 20.77 -3.24
N GLU A 382 -14.24 20.09 -3.68
CA GLU A 382 -14.29 18.69 -4.10
C GLU A 382 -13.61 17.81 -3.02
N LYS A 383 -14.20 16.66 -2.69
CA LYS A 383 -13.44 15.61 -1.99
C LYS A 383 -12.39 15.09 -2.98
N ALA A 384 -11.12 15.30 -2.68
CA ALA A 384 -10.06 14.69 -3.47
C ALA A 384 -10.21 13.15 -3.40
N ASP A 385 -10.39 12.49 -4.54
CA ASP A 385 -10.20 11.05 -4.66
C ASP A 385 -8.70 10.78 -4.51
N TRP A 386 -8.29 10.25 -3.36
CA TRP A 386 -6.88 10.08 -2.97
C TRP A 386 -6.12 8.98 -3.72
N ASP A 387 -6.70 8.41 -4.78
CA ASP A 387 -5.94 7.72 -5.83
C ASP A 387 -5.20 8.72 -6.76
N GLN A 388 -5.35 10.04 -6.54
CA GLN A 388 -4.68 11.13 -7.25
C GLN A 388 -3.54 11.80 -6.48
#